data_AF-A0A2E0S9J5-F1
#
_entry.id   AF-A0A2E0S9J5-F1
#
_cell.length_a   1.000
_cell.length_b   1.000
_cell.length_c   1.000
_cell.angle_alpha   90.00
_cell.angle_beta   90.00
_cell.angle_gamma   90.00
#
_symmetry.space_group_name_H-M   'P 1'
#
loop_
_entity.id
_entity.type
_entity.pdbx_description
1 polymer ?
#
loop_
_entity_poly.entity_id
_entity_poly.type
_entity_poly.pdbx_seq_one_letter_code
_entity_poly.pdbx_strand_id
1 'polypeptide(L)'
;MFGPIKLNTLCFVWLLGTVFCIPGFLLAQDESELSVVKTENDAPASGSTVSSEAKESEGGRDSDKQTLKKADEEVGEEAARNWILTPYQMRVWMTVDSSPQLQAINLDAVQRSVNAKVDNWVGSAWDMQFEEAPRKIYTDILYNFDDVGILDIAALYEPLPVQKEAKIRAVQYDKKEAQEEGAKAEEAKEVKPRFPAEQQQLIRPNALRELDKIYAVSLQYQAGTYELRVTEFDVNARVRALTASRSFRSLDTLPLQIFSCLREVFSPIAEIEYNGVTDGKTARIKVRAAAMVADAEAYSPIMMQKGDVLRPVVRKNDRETQAPEYDGVIEVTWTYVFINDLTIKEDTDLGVQRSNGSGKGQVISTFTMLRNPIAARRNTLQKKYGLLVRPVQESSLLKIEANDRENYTLQGYNVYAKSPKIDPDAEGDAPTVLIGQTDWRGAIEVRQDLFSNQGATKLVVIYIRNGQEVLARLPIVPGYRTIEQIKLRNDDYRLQYEAFFVGFQNSILDYTVQQAVYKIRIEHHINKGEEEKARNLLEELRTVPSAVALNDVLTSKEATLQDDPNIDLKTKAKIERDFEKTRDLINEYLQGNDVKGNLLLKMEAAVKAKFGDPSVTE
;
A
#
# COMPACT_ATOMS: atom_id res chain seq x y z
N MET A 1 14.66 72.98 24.79
CA MET A 1 15.75 72.02 24.56
C MET A 1 15.16 70.62 24.62
N PHE A 2 15.29 69.92 23.49
CA PHE A 2 15.17 68.49 23.16
C PHE A 2 15.03 67.49 24.34
N GLY A 3 14.27 66.40 24.30
CA GLY A 3 13.56 65.67 23.23
C GLY A 3 13.47 64.16 23.64
N PRO A 4 12.46 63.38 23.22
CA PRO A 4 12.09 62.07 23.83
C PRO A 4 12.31 60.86 22.90
N ILE A 5 12.26 59.61 23.43
CA ILE A 5 11.90 58.40 22.65
C ILE A 5 11.09 57.42 23.52
N LYS A 6 9.92 57.02 23.00
CA LYS A 6 9.01 55.96 23.46
C LYS A 6 9.16 54.73 22.55
N LEU A 7 8.91 53.52 23.07
CA LEU A 7 8.57 52.35 22.26
C LEU A 7 7.24 51.77 22.78
N ASN A 8 6.26 51.65 21.88
CA ASN A 8 4.90 51.15 22.15
C ASN A 8 4.83 49.64 21.97
N THR A 9 4.02 49.00 22.81
CA THR A 9 3.47 47.65 22.64
C THR A 9 1.95 47.79 22.79
N LEU A 10 1.16 47.24 21.87
CA LEU A 10 -0.30 47.33 21.92
C LEU A 10 -0.90 45.95 21.59
N CYS A 11 -1.54 45.37 22.61
CA CYS A 11 -2.40 44.19 22.55
C CYS A 11 -3.86 44.59 22.80
N PHE A 12 -4.75 44.03 21.97
CA PHE A 12 -6.11 43.54 22.21
C PHE A 12 -6.96 44.04 23.40
N VAL A 13 -8.17 44.54 23.10
CA VAL A 13 -9.46 44.41 23.84
C VAL A 13 -10.60 44.65 22.80
N TRP A 14 -11.50 43.71 22.47
CA TRP A 14 -12.72 43.17 23.14
C TRP A 14 -14.02 44.01 23.01
N LEU A 15 -15.11 43.36 22.58
CA LEU A 15 -16.55 43.69 22.76
C LEU A 15 -17.35 42.51 22.14
N LEU A 16 -18.11 41.62 22.80
CA LEU A 16 -19.06 41.57 23.94
C LEU A 16 -20.53 41.90 23.56
N GLY A 17 -21.41 40.90 23.77
CA GLY A 17 -22.89 41.01 23.83
C GLY A 17 -23.60 40.01 22.91
N THR A 18 -24.64 39.22 23.28
CA THR A 18 -25.62 39.31 24.38
C THR A 18 -26.42 38.01 24.51
N VAL A 19 -27.00 37.81 25.71
CA VAL A 19 -27.87 36.73 26.22
C VAL A 19 -29.32 36.88 25.77
N PHE A 20 -30.05 35.76 25.57
CA PHE A 20 -31.50 35.64 25.86
C PHE A 20 -31.90 34.18 26.16
N CYS A 21 -32.63 33.99 27.27
CA CYS A 21 -33.38 32.77 27.66
C CYS A 21 -34.87 32.95 27.33
N ILE A 22 -35.64 31.88 27.02
CA ILE A 22 -36.99 31.50 27.58
C ILE A 22 -37.34 30.04 27.12
N PRO A 23 -37.95 29.17 27.97
CA PRO A 23 -38.47 27.82 27.65
C PRO A 23 -40.03 27.72 27.58
N GLY A 24 -40.61 26.62 27.07
CA GLY A 24 -42.05 26.29 27.30
C GLY A 24 -42.79 25.26 26.40
N PHE A 25 -43.13 24.11 27.00
CA PHE A 25 -44.28 23.16 26.93
C PHE A 25 -45.51 23.23 25.94
N LEU A 26 -46.04 22.01 25.65
CA LEU A 26 -47.45 21.48 25.58
C LEU A 26 -48.21 21.19 24.23
N LEU A 27 -48.62 19.91 24.11
CA LEU A 27 -49.90 19.24 23.70
C LEU A 27 -50.63 19.45 22.32
N ALA A 28 -50.84 18.29 21.65
CA ALA A 28 -52.12 17.63 21.28
C ALA A 28 -52.89 17.85 19.94
N GLN A 29 -53.44 16.70 19.49
CA GLN A 29 -54.59 16.37 18.59
C GLN A 29 -54.41 16.56 17.07
N ASP A 30 -54.54 15.53 16.22
CA ASP A 30 -55.64 14.57 15.89
C ASP A 30 -56.62 15.15 14.85
N GLU A 31 -56.70 14.52 13.66
CA GLU A 31 -57.92 14.31 12.83
C GLU A 31 -57.59 13.64 11.47
N SER A 32 -57.91 12.35 11.39
CA SER A 32 -58.77 11.64 10.41
C SER A 32 -58.96 12.07 8.94
N GLU A 33 -58.85 11.03 8.10
CA GLU A 33 -59.86 10.53 7.12
C GLU A 33 -59.87 10.89 5.61
N LEU A 34 -59.99 9.79 4.84
CA LEU A 34 -60.75 9.50 3.58
C LEU A 34 -59.84 8.97 2.46
N SER A 35 -59.74 7.64 2.29
CA SER A 35 -60.65 6.74 1.54
C SER A 35 -60.60 6.94 0.02
N VAL A 36 -60.37 5.86 -0.73
CA VAL A 36 -61.23 5.37 -1.83
C VAL A 36 -60.80 3.93 -2.13
N VAL A 37 -61.75 3.03 -1.87
CA VAL A 37 -61.82 1.64 -2.31
C VAL A 37 -62.37 1.61 -3.74
N LYS A 38 -61.86 0.72 -4.58
CA LYS A 38 -62.65 0.01 -5.60
C LYS A 38 -62.03 -1.37 -5.91
N THR A 39 -62.63 -2.36 -5.27
CA THR A 39 -63.04 -3.68 -5.80
C THR A 39 -63.43 -3.62 -7.29
N GLU A 40 -63.43 -4.68 -8.12
CA GLU A 40 -63.53 -6.12 -7.92
C GLU A 40 -63.40 -6.81 -9.29
N ASN A 41 -63.25 -8.14 -9.25
CA ASN A 41 -63.89 -9.14 -10.11
C ASN A 41 -63.15 -9.84 -11.28
N ASP A 42 -63.05 -11.15 -11.06
CA ASP A 42 -63.52 -12.25 -11.91
C ASP A 42 -62.55 -12.92 -12.91
N ALA A 43 -62.05 -14.07 -12.44
CA ALA A 43 -61.90 -15.31 -13.22
C ALA A 43 -63.30 -15.77 -13.74
N PRO A 44 -63.49 -16.71 -14.71
CA PRO A 44 -62.79 -18.01 -14.72
C PRO A 44 -62.63 -18.77 -16.07
N ALA A 45 -61.94 -19.92 -15.95
CA ALA A 45 -62.23 -21.23 -16.55
C ALA A 45 -62.03 -21.55 -18.06
N SER A 46 -61.22 -22.60 -18.25
CA SER A 46 -61.48 -23.83 -19.02
C SER A 46 -61.15 -23.90 -20.52
N GLY A 47 -60.65 -25.09 -20.93
CA GLY A 47 -61.06 -25.70 -22.21
C GLY A 47 -59.95 -26.17 -23.16
N SER A 48 -59.53 -27.42 -22.98
CA SER A 48 -58.97 -28.41 -23.94
C SER A 48 -59.02 -28.12 -25.45
N THR A 49 -58.00 -28.53 -26.23
CA THR A 49 -58.16 -29.46 -27.39
C THR A 49 -56.85 -30.11 -27.83
N VAL A 50 -56.97 -31.35 -28.32
CA VAL A 50 -55.97 -32.32 -28.80
C VAL A 50 -55.93 -32.33 -30.33
N SER A 51 -54.75 -32.54 -30.96
CA SER A 51 -54.49 -33.36 -32.18
C SER A 51 -53.10 -33.00 -32.75
N SER A 52 -52.07 -33.84 -32.60
CA SER A 52 -51.64 -34.93 -33.50
C SER A 52 -51.17 -34.49 -34.90
N GLU A 53 -49.88 -34.65 -35.18
CA GLU A 53 -49.39 -35.28 -36.42
C GLU A 53 -47.90 -35.64 -36.31
N ALA A 54 -47.60 -36.87 -36.73
CA ALA A 54 -46.29 -37.50 -36.68
C ALA A 54 -45.45 -37.16 -37.92
N LYS A 55 -44.13 -37.01 -37.73
CA LYS A 55 -43.12 -37.32 -38.76
C LYS A 55 -41.84 -37.82 -38.08
N GLU A 56 -41.52 -39.07 -38.35
CA GLU A 56 -40.19 -39.65 -38.16
C GLU A 56 -39.21 -39.01 -39.15
N SER A 57 -38.01 -38.61 -38.68
CA SER A 57 -36.74 -39.01 -39.31
C SER A 57 -35.54 -38.56 -38.47
N GLU A 58 -34.74 -39.55 -38.07
CA GLU A 58 -33.26 -39.59 -38.01
C GLU A 58 -32.46 -38.36 -37.57
N GLY A 59 -31.63 -38.54 -36.53
CA GLY A 59 -30.44 -37.69 -36.34
C GLY A 59 -29.93 -37.62 -34.90
N GLY A 60 -29.38 -38.71 -34.37
CA GLY A 60 -28.69 -38.70 -33.09
C GLY A 60 -27.40 -37.86 -33.14
N ARG A 61 -27.39 -36.70 -32.48
CA ARG A 61 -26.16 -36.00 -32.00
C ARG A 61 -26.39 -34.76 -31.13
N ASP A 62 -27.51 -34.63 -30.42
CA ASP A 62 -27.81 -33.40 -29.63
C ASP A 62 -28.09 -33.61 -28.13
N SER A 63 -28.00 -34.85 -27.62
CA SER A 63 -28.28 -35.13 -26.20
C SER A 63 -27.18 -34.66 -25.24
N ASP A 64 -25.94 -34.45 -25.69
CA ASP A 64 -24.87 -33.96 -24.81
C ASP A 64 -24.83 -32.44 -24.67
N LYS A 65 -25.36 -31.69 -25.65
CA LYS A 65 -25.42 -30.22 -25.58
C LYS A 65 -26.59 -29.70 -24.77
N GLN A 66 -27.71 -30.42 -24.75
CA GLN A 66 -28.86 -30.03 -23.92
C GLN A 66 -28.61 -30.28 -22.43
N THR A 67 -27.85 -31.31 -22.06
CA THR A 67 -27.49 -31.58 -20.65
C THR A 67 -26.46 -30.58 -20.11
N LEU A 68 -25.52 -30.12 -20.95
CA LEU A 68 -24.59 -29.03 -20.60
C LEU A 68 -25.28 -27.66 -20.51
N LYS A 69 -26.20 -27.34 -21.43
CA LYS A 69 -26.98 -26.10 -21.36
C LYS A 69 -27.94 -26.06 -20.17
N LYS A 70 -28.57 -27.18 -19.81
CA LYS A 70 -29.44 -27.23 -18.62
C LYS A 70 -28.65 -27.06 -17.32
N ALA A 71 -27.44 -27.62 -17.24
CA ALA A 71 -26.56 -27.40 -16.10
C ALA A 71 -26.08 -25.94 -16.02
N ASP A 72 -25.78 -25.29 -17.16
CA ASP A 72 -25.39 -23.88 -17.19
C ASP A 72 -26.57 -22.92 -16.96
N GLU A 73 -27.81 -23.31 -17.32
CA GLU A 73 -29.04 -22.53 -17.08
C GLU A 73 -29.54 -22.67 -15.62
N GLU A 74 -29.44 -23.85 -15.00
CA GLU A 74 -29.72 -24.02 -13.56
C GLU A 74 -28.70 -23.28 -12.66
N VAL A 75 -27.44 -23.17 -13.10
CA VAL A 75 -26.42 -22.31 -12.43
C VAL A 75 -26.73 -20.81 -12.61
N GLY A 76 -27.47 -20.44 -13.66
CA GLY A 76 -27.95 -19.08 -13.90
C GLY A 76 -29.05 -18.62 -12.93
N GLU A 77 -29.88 -19.54 -12.42
CA GLU A 77 -30.92 -19.22 -11.43
C GLU A 77 -30.39 -19.13 -9.98
N GLU A 78 -29.28 -19.82 -9.64
CA GLU A 78 -28.59 -19.63 -8.36
C GLU A 78 -27.79 -18.30 -8.27
N ALA A 79 -27.63 -17.59 -9.39
CA ALA A 79 -26.81 -16.38 -9.50
C ALA A 79 -27.39 -15.13 -8.82
N ALA A 80 -28.54 -15.23 -8.14
CA ALA A 80 -29.09 -14.17 -7.30
C ALA A 80 -29.00 -14.48 -5.79
N ARG A 81 -28.10 -15.38 -5.36
CA ARG A 81 -27.74 -15.51 -3.94
C ARG A 81 -27.21 -14.16 -3.44
N ASN A 82 -27.95 -13.51 -2.55
CA ASN A 82 -27.57 -12.22 -2.00
C ASN A 82 -26.25 -12.37 -1.23
N TRP A 83 -25.17 -11.77 -1.75
CA TRP A 83 -23.80 -11.87 -1.23
C TRP A 83 -23.70 -11.69 0.29
N ILE A 84 -24.56 -10.85 0.85
CA ILE A 84 -24.57 -10.49 2.26
C ILE A 84 -25.28 -11.54 3.13
N LEU A 85 -26.22 -12.31 2.56
CA LEU A 85 -27.05 -13.32 3.24
C LEU A 85 -26.66 -14.76 2.91
N THR A 86 -25.52 -14.96 2.24
CA THR A 86 -25.04 -16.29 1.85
C THR A 86 -23.86 -16.67 2.73
N PRO A 87 -23.86 -17.87 3.35
CA PRO A 87 -22.75 -18.32 4.17
C PRO A 87 -21.50 -18.56 3.33
N TYR A 88 -20.34 -18.54 3.98
CA TYR A 88 -19.09 -18.94 3.38
C TYR A 88 -19.08 -20.43 3.08
N GLN A 89 -18.88 -20.79 1.81
CA GLN A 89 -18.70 -22.18 1.39
C GLN A 89 -17.22 -22.55 1.48
N MET A 90 -16.87 -23.45 2.41
CA MET A 90 -15.49 -23.74 2.74
C MET A 90 -15.17 -25.23 2.74
N ARG A 91 -13.97 -25.55 2.28
CA ARG A 91 -13.37 -26.89 2.41
C ARG A 91 -12.11 -26.85 3.24
N VAL A 92 -11.96 -27.83 4.12
CA VAL A 92 -10.73 -28.07 4.88
C VAL A 92 -10.10 -29.34 4.36
N TRP A 93 -9.00 -29.20 3.65
CA TRP A 93 -8.20 -30.30 3.13
C TRP A 93 -7.14 -30.69 4.14
N MET A 94 -7.28 -31.87 4.71
CA MET A 94 -6.33 -32.39 5.68
C MET A 94 -5.37 -33.38 5.02
N THR A 95 -4.07 -33.12 5.16
CA THR A 95 -3.01 -34.06 4.81
C THR A 95 -2.26 -34.47 6.07
N VAL A 96 -2.01 -35.76 6.15
CA VAL A 96 -1.44 -36.41 7.33
C VAL A 96 -0.24 -37.22 6.90
N ASP A 97 0.85 -37.12 7.66
CA ASP A 97 2.03 -37.93 7.45
C ASP A 97 1.76 -39.43 7.76
N SER A 98 2.52 -40.28 7.07
CA SER A 98 2.49 -41.74 7.12
C SER A 98 2.93 -42.37 8.46
N SER A 99 3.22 -41.56 9.48
CA SER A 99 3.62 -42.08 10.79
C SER A 99 2.52 -42.95 11.42
N PRO A 100 2.86 -44.08 12.08
CA PRO A 100 1.86 -45.00 12.64
C PRO A 100 0.90 -44.34 13.64
N GLN A 101 1.39 -43.34 14.38
CA GLN A 101 0.61 -42.61 15.37
C GLN A 101 -0.47 -41.75 14.71
N LEU A 102 -0.16 -41.16 13.55
CA LEU A 102 -1.09 -40.31 12.82
C LEU A 102 -2.09 -41.11 11.97
N GLN A 103 -1.71 -42.30 11.51
CA GLN A 103 -2.63 -43.20 10.81
C GLN A 103 -3.78 -43.72 11.70
N ALA A 104 -3.60 -43.71 13.03
CA ALA A 104 -4.63 -44.09 13.99
C ALA A 104 -5.63 -42.97 14.29
N ILE A 105 -5.48 -41.78 13.70
CA ILE A 105 -6.37 -40.65 13.95
C ILE A 105 -7.76 -40.94 13.37
N ASN A 106 -8.79 -40.77 14.21
CA ASN A 106 -10.18 -40.77 13.77
C ASN A 106 -10.55 -39.38 13.22
N LEU A 107 -10.44 -39.21 11.90
CA LEU A 107 -10.72 -37.94 11.22
C LEU A 107 -12.16 -37.47 11.43
N ASP A 108 -13.15 -38.38 11.47
CA ASP A 108 -14.55 -38.03 11.70
C ASP A 108 -14.78 -37.44 13.10
N ALA A 109 -14.04 -37.94 14.11
CA ALA A 109 -14.09 -37.39 15.46
C ALA A 109 -13.44 -35.99 15.51
N VAL A 110 -12.32 -35.80 14.80
CA VAL A 110 -11.66 -34.50 14.67
C VAL A 110 -12.58 -33.50 13.99
N GLN A 111 -13.14 -33.85 12.83
CA GLN A 111 -14.10 -33.03 12.08
C GLN A 111 -15.28 -32.60 12.95
N ARG A 112 -15.95 -33.54 13.62
CA ARG A 112 -17.09 -33.20 14.50
C ARG A 112 -16.69 -32.22 15.60
N SER A 113 -15.51 -32.41 16.21
CA SER A 113 -15.00 -31.52 17.26
C SER A 113 -14.64 -30.14 16.73
N VAL A 114 -14.03 -30.04 15.55
CA VAL A 114 -13.72 -28.74 14.93
C VAL A 114 -14.98 -28.03 14.48
N ASN A 115 -15.92 -28.72 13.81
CA ASN A 115 -17.20 -28.15 13.39
C ASN A 115 -17.97 -27.59 14.59
N ALA A 116 -18.10 -28.35 15.69
CA ALA A 116 -18.75 -27.85 16.89
C ALA A 116 -18.10 -26.58 17.47
N LYS A 117 -16.76 -26.44 17.36
CA LYS A 117 -16.07 -25.22 17.79
C LYS A 117 -16.30 -24.05 16.84
N VAL A 118 -16.33 -24.31 15.54
CA VAL A 118 -16.62 -23.31 14.50
C VAL A 118 -18.05 -22.81 14.60
N ASP A 119 -19.02 -23.70 14.77
CA ASP A 119 -20.44 -23.36 14.92
C ASP A 119 -20.66 -22.46 16.14
N ASN A 120 -19.97 -22.73 17.26
CA ASN A 120 -20.02 -21.87 18.44
C ASN A 120 -19.33 -20.51 18.25
N TRP A 121 -18.40 -20.39 17.30
CA TRP A 121 -17.62 -19.17 17.08
C TRP A 121 -18.24 -18.24 16.04
N VAL A 122 -18.73 -18.80 14.92
CA VAL A 122 -19.24 -18.02 13.78
C VAL A 122 -20.72 -18.28 13.50
N GLY A 123 -21.28 -19.36 14.04
CA GLY A 123 -22.66 -19.75 13.77
C GLY A 123 -22.87 -20.17 12.31
N SER A 124 -24.09 -19.96 11.82
CA SER A 124 -24.55 -20.40 10.49
C SER A 124 -23.91 -19.67 9.32
N ALA A 125 -23.05 -18.69 9.56
CA ALA A 125 -22.41 -17.92 8.49
C ALA A 125 -21.24 -18.68 7.83
N TRP A 126 -20.84 -19.82 8.39
CA TRP A 126 -19.86 -20.76 7.83
C TRP A 126 -20.53 -22.08 7.49
N ASP A 127 -20.29 -22.55 6.27
CA ASP A 127 -20.60 -23.93 5.84
C ASP A 127 -19.28 -24.61 5.50
N MET A 128 -18.80 -25.44 6.43
CA MET A 128 -17.45 -26.01 6.40
C MET A 128 -17.51 -27.53 6.32
N GLN A 129 -16.81 -28.09 5.34
CA GLN A 129 -16.69 -29.54 5.17
C GLN A 129 -15.22 -29.95 5.17
N PHE A 130 -14.92 -31.04 5.89
CA PHE A 130 -13.59 -31.66 5.88
C PHE A 130 -13.53 -32.71 4.78
N GLU A 131 -12.44 -32.69 4.02
CA GLU A 131 -12.19 -33.62 2.93
C GLU A 131 -10.70 -34.00 2.92
N GLU A 132 -10.37 -35.14 2.33
CA GLU A 132 -8.99 -35.45 1.98
C GLU A 132 -8.53 -34.56 0.83
N ALA A 133 -7.29 -34.07 0.90
CA ALA A 133 -6.73 -33.29 -0.20
C ALA A 133 -6.66 -34.14 -1.49
N PRO A 134 -6.89 -33.55 -2.68
CA PRO A 134 -6.72 -34.26 -3.93
C PRO A 134 -5.33 -34.89 -4.05
N ARG A 135 -5.24 -36.16 -4.49
CA ARG A 135 -3.98 -36.92 -4.56
C ARG A 135 -2.84 -36.19 -5.28
N LYS A 136 -3.17 -35.38 -6.29
CA LYS A 136 -2.20 -34.61 -7.08
C LYS A 136 -1.46 -33.53 -6.30
N ILE A 137 -2.08 -32.97 -5.26
CA ILE A 137 -1.51 -31.89 -4.44
C ILE A 137 -1.25 -32.32 -3.00
N TYR A 138 -1.71 -33.52 -2.62
CA TYR A 138 -1.57 -34.07 -1.27
C TYR A 138 -0.13 -34.01 -0.75
N THR A 139 0.83 -34.54 -1.52
CA THR A 139 2.24 -34.59 -1.15
C THR A 139 2.85 -33.19 -1.05
N ASP A 140 2.42 -32.27 -1.92
CA ASP A 140 2.89 -30.89 -1.92
C ASP A 140 2.37 -30.12 -0.73
N ILE A 141 1.09 -30.28 -0.36
CA ILE A 141 0.56 -29.74 0.89
C ILE A 141 1.31 -30.37 2.08
N LEU A 142 1.55 -31.68 2.05
CA LEU A 142 2.23 -32.32 3.18
C LEU A 142 3.66 -31.78 3.36
N TYR A 143 4.52 -31.81 2.33
CA TYR A 143 5.95 -31.52 2.47
C TYR A 143 6.40 -30.15 1.96
N ASN A 144 5.78 -29.64 0.90
CA ASN A 144 6.13 -28.37 0.23
C ASN A 144 5.11 -27.27 0.53
N PHE A 145 4.56 -27.26 1.76
CA PHE A 145 3.40 -26.44 2.15
C PHE A 145 3.56 -24.96 1.79
N ASP A 146 4.76 -24.40 1.93
CA ASP A 146 5.04 -23.00 1.68
C ASP A 146 5.17 -22.64 0.19
N ASP A 147 5.32 -23.63 -0.69
CA ASP A 147 5.39 -23.43 -2.14
C ASP A 147 4.04 -23.59 -2.83
N VAL A 148 3.02 -24.12 -2.13
CA VAL A 148 1.69 -24.33 -2.72
C VAL A 148 0.99 -22.98 -2.86
N GLY A 149 0.64 -22.63 -4.11
CA GLY A 149 -0.14 -21.47 -4.47
C GLY A 149 -1.59 -21.81 -4.84
N ILE A 150 -2.43 -20.79 -4.86
CA ILE A 150 -3.81 -20.90 -5.37
C ILE A 150 -3.87 -21.25 -6.86
N LEU A 151 -2.84 -20.89 -7.63
CA LEU A 151 -2.74 -21.28 -9.04
C LEU A 151 -2.48 -22.78 -9.20
N ASP A 152 -1.71 -23.39 -8.30
CA ASP A 152 -1.50 -24.85 -8.30
C ASP A 152 -2.82 -25.59 -8.03
N ILE A 153 -3.63 -25.06 -7.11
CA ILE A 153 -4.98 -25.57 -6.83
C ILE A 153 -5.90 -25.37 -8.03
N ALA A 154 -5.89 -24.17 -8.64
CA ALA A 154 -6.70 -23.87 -9.82
C ALA A 154 -6.35 -24.80 -10.99
N ALA A 155 -5.07 -25.12 -11.18
CA ALA A 155 -4.59 -26.06 -12.19
C ALA A 155 -5.08 -27.51 -11.97
N LEU A 156 -5.70 -27.85 -10.83
CA LEU A 156 -6.35 -29.16 -10.68
C LEU A 156 -7.72 -29.22 -11.36
N TYR A 157 -8.42 -28.09 -11.47
CA TYR A 157 -9.83 -28.04 -11.89
C TYR A 157 -10.07 -27.24 -13.17
N GLU A 158 -9.17 -26.31 -13.51
CA GLU A 158 -9.29 -25.40 -14.64
C GLU A 158 -8.16 -25.60 -15.64
N PRO A 159 -8.44 -25.61 -16.95
CA PRO A 159 -7.41 -25.77 -17.96
C PRO A 159 -6.44 -24.59 -17.93
N LEU A 160 -5.14 -24.89 -17.98
CA LEU A 160 -4.12 -23.87 -18.14
C LEU A 160 -4.23 -23.22 -19.53
N PRO A 161 -4.01 -21.90 -19.65
CA PRO A 161 -4.00 -21.24 -20.95
C PRO A 161 -2.85 -21.81 -21.80
N VAL A 162 -3.17 -22.36 -22.98
CA VAL A 162 -2.21 -23.10 -23.81
C VAL A 162 -1.13 -22.19 -24.41
N GLN A 163 -1.41 -20.91 -24.68
CA GLN A 163 -0.43 -19.94 -25.20
C GLN A 163 -0.83 -18.50 -24.87
N LYS A 164 -0.67 -18.10 -23.62
CA LYS A 164 -0.39 -16.69 -23.32
C LYS A 164 0.84 -16.70 -22.43
N GLU A 165 1.94 -16.21 -22.99
CA GLU A 165 3.18 -15.87 -22.30
C GLU A 165 2.85 -15.46 -20.87
N ALA A 166 3.47 -16.15 -19.91
CA ALA A 166 3.40 -15.83 -18.50
C ALA A 166 3.94 -14.41 -18.30
N LYS A 167 3.09 -13.39 -18.52
CA LYS A 167 3.27 -12.06 -17.96
C LYS A 167 2.91 -12.17 -16.49
N ILE A 168 3.79 -12.82 -15.72
CA ILE A 168 3.88 -12.54 -14.29
C ILE A 168 4.35 -11.08 -14.20
N ARG A 169 3.42 -10.15 -14.31
CA ARG A 169 3.63 -8.78 -13.88
C ARG A 169 3.18 -8.73 -12.44
N ALA A 170 4.14 -8.95 -11.53
CA ALA A 170 4.22 -8.01 -10.44
C ALA A 170 4.21 -6.61 -11.09
N VAL A 171 3.18 -5.82 -10.83
CA VAL A 171 3.24 -4.38 -11.12
C VAL A 171 4.25 -3.80 -10.13
N GLN A 172 5.54 -4.09 -10.35
CA GLN A 172 6.63 -3.20 -10.02
C GLN A 172 6.69 -2.21 -11.19
N TYR A 173 6.54 -0.94 -10.85
CA TYR A 173 6.39 0.14 -11.80
C TYR A 173 7.73 0.49 -12.43
N ASP A 174 8.15 -0.28 -13.44
CA ASP A 174 9.09 0.19 -14.45
C ASP A 174 8.46 -0.01 -15.83
N LYS A 175 7.69 0.99 -16.24
CA LYS A 175 7.06 1.05 -17.56
C LYS A 175 7.55 2.26 -18.36
N LYS A 176 8.81 2.66 -18.16
CA LYS A 176 9.44 3.73 -18.94
C LYS A 176 10.62 3.33 -19.82
N GLU A 177 11.14 2.11 -19.72
CA GLU A 177 12.32 1.73 -20.54
C GLU A 177 12.01 0.76 -21.68
N ALA A 178 10.74 0.49 -21.99
CA ALA A 178 10.41 -0.38 -23.12
C ALA A 178 10.56 0.27 -24.51
N GLN A 179 11.27 1.39 -24.65
CA GLN A 179 11.49 2.01 -25.96
C GLN A 179 12.90 2.46 -26.30
N GLU A 180 13.87 2.46 -25.39
CA GLU A 180 15.25 2.76 -25.78
C GLU A 180 16.20 1.79 -25.08
N GLU A 181 17.09 1.20 -25.88
CA GLU A 181 18.19 0.28 -25.56
C GLU A 181 17.90 -1.23 -25.65
N GLY A 182 18.35 -1.78 -26.78
CA GLY A 182 18.63 -3.21 -26.93
C GLY A 182 19.81 -3.62 -26.05
N ALA A 183 19.54 -3.85 -24.77
CA ALA A 183 20.43 -4.55 -23.87
C ALA A 183 19.84 -5.93 -23.58
N LYS A 184 20.68 -6.97 -23.63
CA LYS A 184 20.34 -8.38 -23.44
C LYS A 184 19.46 -8.53 -22.19
N ALA A 185 18.20 -8.89 -22.40
CA ALA A 185 17.35 -9.42 -21.36
C ALA A 185 18.04 -10.67 -20.81
N GLU A 186 18.61 -10.57 -19.61
CA GLU A 186 18.83 -11.78 -18.82
C GLU A 186 17.50 -12.51 -18.74
N GLU A 187 17.50 -13.75 -19.21
CA GLU A 187 16.35 -14.65 -19.19
C GLU A 187 15.81 -14.68 -17.76
N ALA A 188 14.72 -13.97 -17.51
CA ALA A 188 13.83 -14.27 -16.41
C ALA A 188 13.47 -15.74 -16.59
N LYS A 189 14.04 -16.62 -15.75
CA LYS A 189 13.83 -18.07 -15.80
C LYS A 189 12.35 -18.32 -16.02
N GLU A 190 11.99 -18.85 -17.19
CA GLU A 190 10.64 -19.30 -17.46
C GLU A 190 10.24 -20.24 -16.33
N VAL A 191 9.38 -19.78 -15.41
CA VAL A 191 8.78 -20.64 -14.41
C VAL A 191 7.78 -21.49 -15.19
N LYS A 192 8.27 -22.63 -15.68
CA LYS A 192 7.41 -23.63 -16.31
C LYS A 192 6.31 -23.97 -15.30
N PRO A 193 5.03 -23.93 -15.69
CA PRO A 193 3.96 -24.31 -14.77
C PRO A 193 4.25 -25.71 -14.24
N ARG A 194 4.09 -25.88 -12.92
CA ARG A 194 4.41 -27.14 -12.21
C ARG A 194 3.71 -28.35 -12.82
N PHE A 195 2.53 -28.13 -13.41
CA PHE A 195 1.80 -29.08 -14.24
C PHE A 195 1.74 -28.58 -15.69
N PRO A 196 2.39 -29.24 -16.66
CA PRO A 196 2.26 -28.90 -18.08
C PRO A 196 0.82 -29.09 -18.58
N ALA A 197 0.32 -28.17 -19.42
CA ALA A 197 -1.04 -28.21 -19.95
C ALA A 197 -1.35 -29.54 -20.70
N GLU A 198 -0.35 -30.13 -21.36
CA GLU A 198 -0.47 -31.38 -22.11
C GLU A 198 -0.71 -32.62 -21.22
N GLN A 199 -0.38 -32.55 -19.93
CA GLN A 199 -0.51 -33.66 -18.96
C GLN A 199 -1.65 -33.43 -17.95
N GLN A 200 -2.45 -32.39 -18.16
CA GLN A 200 -3.42 -31.92 -17.18
C GLN A 200 -4.72 -32.74 -17.22
N GLN A 201 -4.85 -33.75 -16.34
CA GLN A 201 -6.15 -34.38 -16.09
C GLN A 201 -6.96 -33.55 -15.08
N LEU A 202 -7.96 -32.81 -15.56
CA LEU A 202 -8.80 -31.97 -14.70
C LEU A 202 -9.72 -32.82 -13.83
N ILE A 203 -9.83 -32.45 -12.56
CA ILE A 203 -10.81 -33.02 -11.63
C ILE A 203 -12.19 -32.44 -11.97
N ARG A 204 -13.19 -33.30 -12.15
CA ARG A 204 -14.59 -32.92 -12.39
C ARG A 204 -15.48 -33.53 -11.30
N PRO A 205 -16.48 -32.81 -10.76
CA PRO A 205 -16.85 -31.42 -11.07
C PRO A 205 -15.85 -30.38 -10.54
N ASN A 206 -15.90 -29.15 -11.08
CA ASN A 206 -15.05 -28.04 -10.63
C ASN A 206 -15.61 -27.43 -9.34
N ALA A 207 -15.13 -27.92 -8.20
CA ALA A 207 -15.52 -27.43 -6.89
C ALA A 207 -15.19 -25.94 -6.66
N LEU A 208 -14.22 -25.37 -7.38
CA LEU A 208 -13.81 -23.96 -7.18
C LEU A 208 -14.88 -22.94 -7.58
N ARG A 209 -15.93 -23.37 -8.30
CA ARG A 209 -17.04 -22.48 -8.66
C ARG A 209 -18.01 -22.22 -7.51
N GLU A 210 -18.12 -23.18 -6.59
CA GLU A 210 -19.07 -23.15 -5.48
C GLU A 210 -18.41 -22.69 -4.18
N LEU A 211 -17.10 -22.88 -4.07
CA LEU A 211 -16.33 -22.58 -2.87
C LEU A 211 -15.89 -21.12 -2.82
N ASP A 212 -15.98 -20.54 -1.62
CA ASP A 212 -15.40 -19.24 -1.31
C ASP A 212 -13.95 -19.37 -0.85
N LYS A 213 -13.64 -20.38 -0.04
CA LYS A 213 -12.29 -20.59 0.53
C LYS A 213 -11.93 -22.07 0.66
N ILE A 214 -10.65 -22.36 0.57
CA ILE A 214 -10.06 -23.67 0.84
C ILE A 214 -9.00 -23.50 1.92
N TYR A 215 -9.04 -24.32 2.97
CA TYR A 215 -7.98 -24.40 3.97
C TYR A 215 -7.17 -25.65 3.71
N ALA A 216 -5.87 -25.48 3.49
CA ALA A 216 -4.94 -26.61 3.47
C ALA A 216 -4.36 -26.80 4.88
N VAL A 217 -4.44 -28.02 5.38
CA VAL A 217 -3.96 -28.42 6.71
C VAL A 217 -2.91 -29.51 6.50
N SER A 218 -1.69 -29.29 6.98
CA SER A 218 -0.59 -30.26 6.97
C SER A 218 -0.27 -30.66 8.41
N LEU A 219 -0.35 -31.96 8.69
CA LEU A 219 -0.03 -32.54 10.00
C LEU A 219 1.13 -33.53 9.87
N GLN A 220 2.25 -33.20 10.52
CA GLN A 220 3.46 -34.00 10.52
C GLN A 220 3.86 -34.39 11.95
N TYR A 221 4.56 -35.51 12.10
CA TYR A 221 5.17 -35.91 13.36
C TYR A 221 6.69 -35.88 13.23
N GLN A 222 7.34 -34.96 13.94
CA GLN A 222 8.78 -34.77 13.88
C GLN A 222 9.35 -34.72 15.29
N ALA A 223 10.42 -35.49 15.55
CA ALA A 223 11.19 -35.42 16.80
C ALA A 223 10.37 -35.48 18.11
N GLY A 224 9.23 -36.19 18.11
CA GLY A 224 8.36 -36.30 19.31
C GLY A 224 7.32 -35.20 19.47
N THR A 225 7.20 -34.29 18.50
CA THR A 225 6.16 -33.26 18.43
C THR A 225 5.34 -33.38 17.16
N TYR A 226 4.09 -32.96 17.25
CA TYR A 226 3.20 -32.77 16.10
C TYR A 226 3.33 -31.34 15.61
N GLU A 227 3.67 -31.20 14.33
CA GLU A 227 3.72 -29.92 13.64
C GLU A 227 2.48 -29.79 12.76
N LEU A 228 1.65 -28.80 13.07
CA LEU A 228 0.44 -28.46 12.33
C LEU A 228 0.62 -27.13 11.61
N ARG A 229 0.36 -27.13 10.31
CA ARG A 229 0.35 -25.92 9.48
C ARG A 229 -1.00 -25.76 8.80
N VAL A 230 -1.54 -24.55 8.81
CA VAL A 230 -2.82 -24.22 8.16
C VAL A 230 -2.66 -22.93 7.36
N THR A 231 -3.17 -22.91 6.14
CA THR A 231 -3.20 -21.71 5.29
C THR A 231 -4.56 -21.60 4.62
N GLU A 232 -5.06 -20.39 4.49
CA GLU A 232 -6.27 -20.10 3.71
C GLU A 232 -5.89 -19.80 2.25
N PHE A 233 -6.68 -20.34 1.33
CA PHE A 233 -6.72 -19.96 -0.06
C PHE A 233 -8.11 -19.38 -0.38
N ASP A 234 -8.16 -18.09 -0.69
CA ASP A 234 -9.39 -17.44 -1.12
C ASP A 234 -9.61 -17.73 -2.60
N VAL A 235 -10.69 -18.46 -2.91
CA VAL A 235 -11.02 -18.89 -4.28
C VAL A 235 -11.58 -17.72 -5.09
N ASN A 236 -12.31 -16.82 -4.43
CA ASN A 236 -12.88 -15.64 -5.08
C ASN A 236 -11.79 -14.67 -5.52
N ALA A 237 -10.92 -14.26 -4.61
CA ALA A 237 -9.82 -13.35 -4.88
C ALA A 237 -8.62 -14.04 -5.54
N ARG A 238 -8.54 -15.38 -5.53
CA ARG A 238 -7.37 -16.15 -5.96
C ARG A 238 -6.10 -15.70 -5.25
N VAL A 239 -6.17 -15.61 -3.92
CA VAL A 239 -5.03 -15.20 -3.09
C VAL A 239 -4.81 -16.19 -1.95
N ARG A 240 -3.55 -16.46 -1.65
CA ARG A 240 -3.14 -17.21 -0.47
C ARG A 240 -2.95 -16.26 0.71
N ALA A 241 -3.50 -16.62 1.87
CA ALA A 241 -3.26 -15.92 3.13
C ALA A 241 -1.95 -16.36 3.81
N LEU A 242 -1.64 -15.81 4.97
CA LEU A 242 -0.48 -16.23 5.76
C LEU A 242 -0.70 -17.61 6.36
N THR A 243 0.38 -18.37 6.52
CA THR A 243 0.37 -19.69 7.17
C THR A 243 0.39 -19.51 8.70
N ALA A 244 -0.55 -20.14 9.41
CA ALA A 244 -0.46 -20.35 10.85
C ALA A 244 0.19 -21.71 11.15
N SER A 245 1.10 -21.74 12.12
CA SER A 245 1.80 -22.97 12.54
C SER A 245 1.65 -23.21 14.05
N ARG A 246 1.57 -24.47 14.47
CA ARG A 246 1.51 -24.91 15.87
C ARG A 246 2.33 -26.17 16.07
N SER A 247 3.10 -26.19 17.15
CA SER A 247 3.80 -27.38 17.65
C SER A 247 3.17 -27.83 18.96
N PHE A 248 2.83 -29.11 19.08
CA PHE A 248 2.21 -29.67 20.28
C PHE A 248 2.56 -31.15 20.47
N ARG A 249 2.31 -31.71 21.67
CA ARG A 249 2.72 -33.07 22.04
C ARG A 249 1.58 -34.09 22.16
N SER A 250 0.33 -33.64 22.30
CA SER A 250 -0.83 -34.52 22.49
C SER A 250 -1.81 -34.41 21.33
N LEU A 251 -2.08 -35.54 20.68
CA LEU A 251 -3.08 -35.63 19.59
C LEU A 251 -4.50 -35.27 20.04
N ASP A 252 -4.82 -35.44 21.33
CA ASP A 252 -6.16 -35.08 21.85
C ASP A 252 -6.44 -33.58 21.71
N THR A 253 -5.39 -32.76 21.65
CA THR A 253 -5.51 -31.31 21.47
C THR A 253 -5.61 -30.89 19.99
N LEU A 254 -5.46 -31.82 19.04
CA LEU A 254 -5.45 -31.54 17.60
C LEU A 254 -6.69 -30.73 17.14
N PRO A 255 -7.95 -31.07 17.53
CA PRO A 255 -9.10 -30.27 17.11
C PRO A 255 -9.03 -28.81 17.61
N LEU A 256 -8.52 -28.60 18.82
CA LEU A 256 -8.34 -27.25 19.37
C LEU A 256 -7.26 -26.48 18.62
N GLN A 257 -6.16 -27.14 18.25
CA GLN A 257 -5.08 -26.52 17.48
C GLN A 257 -5.52 -26.16 16.06
N ILE A 258 -6.23 -27.07 15.35
CA ILE A 258 -6.82 -26.78 14.03
C ILE A 258 -7.76 -25.58 14.12
N PHE A 259 -8.68 -25.59 15.08
CA PHE A 259 -9.60 -24.48 15.30
C PHE A 259 -8.86 -23.16 15.58
N SER A 260 -7.84 -23.18 16.45
CA SER A 260 -7.04 -21.98 16.72
C SER A 260 -6.35 -21.44 15.47
N CYS A 261 -5.80 -22.32 14.62
CA CYS A 261 -5.17 -21.91 13.37
C CYS A 261 -6.19 -21.34 12.39
N LEU A 262 -7.37 -21.98 12.23
CA LEU A 262 -8.45 -21.48 11.38
C LEU A 262 -8.87 -20.06 11.78
N ARG A 263 -8.97 -19.79 13.09
CA ARG A 263 -9.30 -18.44 13.60
C ARG A 263 -8.26 -17.39 13.21
N GLU A 264 -6.99 -17.78 13.25
CA GLU A 264 -5.86 -16.90 12.95
C GLU A 264 -5.78 -16.57 11.45
N VAL A 265 -5.92 -17.57 10.58
CA VAL A 265 -5.77 -17.38 9.14
C VAL A 265 -7.01 -16.81 8.45
N PHE A 266 -8.20 -16.99 9.05
CA PHE A 266 -9.45 -16.56 8.42
C PHE A 266 -9.47 -15.06 8.11
N SER A 267 -9.65 -14.76 6.83
CA SER A 267 -9.72 -13.40 6.30
C SER A 267 -11.09 -13.13 5.68
N PRO A 268 -11.98 -12.39 6.37
CA PRO A 268 -13.24 -11.91 5.79
C PRO A 268 -13.03 -11.22 4.43
N ILE A 269 -13.99 -11.40 3.54
CA ILE A 269 -13.97 -10.84 2.18
C ILE A 269 -15.16 -9.91 2.00
N ALA A 270 -14.92 -8.80 1.33
CA ALA A 270 -15.96 -7.90 0.89
C ALA A 270 -15.86 -7.63 -0.61
N GLU A 271 -17.01 -7.44 -1.25
CA GLU A 271 -17.07 -6.88 -2.60
C GLU A 271 -16.91 -5.36 -2.52
N ILE A 272 -16.08 -4.80 -3.40
CA ILE A 272 -15.80 -3.35 -3.43
C ILE A 272 -16.40 -2.73 -4.70
N GLU A 273 -17.39 -1.85 -4.50
CA GLU A 273 -18.00 -1.06 -5.57
C GLU A 273 -17.51 0.39 -5.48
N TYR A 274 -16.73 0.83 -6.46
CA TYR A 274 -16.17 2.18 -6.47
C TYR A 274 -17.19 3.20 -6.96
N ASN A 275 -17.20 4.36 -6.30
CA ASN A 275 -18.00 5.47 -6.78
C ASN A 275 -17.22 6.25 -7.85
N GLY A 276 -17.66 6.15 -9.10
CA GLY A 276 -17.06 6.86 -10.24
C GLY A 276 -17.08 8.39 -10.10
N VAL A 277 -17.96 8.95 -9.26
CA VAL A 277 -18.04 10.39 -8.99
C VAL A 277 -16.86 10.90 -8.16
N THR A 278 -16.23 10.04 -7.35
CA THR A 278 -15.16 10.43 -6.39
C THR A 278 -13.74 10.11 -6.87
N ASP A 279 -13.55 9.91 -8.18
CA ASP A 279 -12.27 9.50 -8.80
C ASP A 279 -11.63 8.26 -8.13
N GLY A 280 -12.46 7.37 -7.55
CA GLY A 280 -12.01 6.15 -6.88
C GLY A 280 -11.48 6.31 -5.45
N LYS A 281 -11.59 7.49 -4.83
CA LYS A 281 -11.14 7.72 -3.44
C LYS A 281 -12.06 7.11 -2.38
N THR A 282 -13.34 6.95 -2.71
CA THR A 282 -14.33 6.31 -1.84
C THR A 282 -14.90 5.07 -2.51
N ALA A 283 -15.18 4.06 -1.70
CA ALA A 283 -15.75 2.80 -2.14
C ALA A 283 -16.92 2.38 -1.26
N ARG A 284 -17.93 1.78 -1.88
CA ARG A 284 -18.96 1.01 -1.19
C ARG A 284 -18.44 -0.40 -0.96
N ILE A 285 -18.66 -0.92 0.23
CA ILE A 285 -18.16 -2.22 0.66
C ILE A 285 -19.38 -3.08 0.98
N LYS A 286 -19.41 -4.32 0.48
CA LYS A 286 -20.41 -5.34 0.83
C LYS A 286 -19.73 -6.56 1.42
N VAL A 287 -19.89 -6.75 2.72
CA VAL A 287 -19.24 -7.85 3.46
C VAL A 287 -20.03 -9.14 3.24
N ARG A 288 -19.31 -10.23 2.92
CA ARG A 288 -19.91 -11.56 2.73
C ARG A 288 -20.48 -12.08 4.05
N ALA A 289 -21.67 -12.68 3.98
CA ALA A 289 -22.37 -13.28 5.12
C ALA A 289 -22.67 -12.34 6.32
N ALA A 290 -22.45 -11.03 6.20
CA ALA A 290 -22.55 -10.11 7.33
C ALA A 290 -23.98 -9.97 7.90
N ALA A 291 -25.03 -10.12 7.09
CA ALA A 291 -26.40 -10.08 7.59
C ALA A 291 -26.84 -11.39 8.28
N MET A 292 -25.99 -12.44 8.27
CA MET A 292 -26.21 -13.66 9.04
C MET A 292 -25.69 -13.56 10.47
N VAL A 293 -24.97 -12.48 10.80
CA VAL A 293 -24.49 -12.21 12.15
C VAL A 293 -25.66 -11.66 12.98
N ALA A 294 -26.02 -12.38 14.04
CA ALA A 294 -27.18 -12.05 14.86
C ALA A 294 -27.03 -10.71 15.60
N ASP A 295 -25.82 -10.41 16.06
CA ASP A 295 -25.44 -9.19 16.77
C ASP A 295 -24.08 -8.69 16.26
N ALA A 296 -24.06 -7.46 15.74
CA ALA A 296 -22.87 -6.82 15.20
C ALA A 296 -21.85 -6.47 16.31
N GLU A 297 -22.28 -6.31 17.56
CA GLU A 297 -21.40 -5.98 18.69
C GLU A 297 -20.76 -7.22 19.33
N ALA A 298 -21.25 -8.43 19.04
CA ALA A 298 -20.78 -9.68 19.64
C ALA A 298 -19.38 -10.15 19.20
N TYR A 299 -18.55 -9.25 18.65
CA TYR A 299 -17.19 -9.53 18.14
C TYR A 299 -17.13 -10.73 17.18
N SER A 300 -18.15 -10.88 16.33
CA SER A 300 -18.16 -11.91 15.29
C SER A 300 -16.96 -11.73 14.34
N PRO A 301 -16.25 -12.81 13.99
CA PRO A 301 -15.05 -12.72 13.17
C PRO A 301 -15.31 -12.35 11.71
N ILE A 302 -16.57 -12.41 11.26
CA ILE A 302 -17.01 -11.97 9.93
C ILE A 302 -17.21 -10.46 9.91
N MET A 303 -17.64 -9.88 11.04
CA MET A 303 -17.91 -8.46 11.12
C MET A 303 -16.60 -7.69 11.05
N MET A 304 -16.50 -6.87 10.02
CA MET A 304 -15.47 -5.84 9.93
C MET A 304 -15.88 -4.67 10.82
N GLN A 305 -14.90 -3.90 11.30
CA GLN A 305 -15.12 -2.75 12.17
C GLN A 305 -14.66 -1.45 11.50
N LYS A 306 -15.11 -0.31 12.03
CA LYS A 306 -14.55 0.99 11.65
C LYS A 306 -13.04 1.01 11.96
N GLY A 307 -12.24 1.43 10.99
CA GLY A 307 -10.78 1.46 11.09
C GLY A 307 -10.09 0.20 10.57
N ASP A 308 -10.82 -0.90 10.35
CA ASP A 308 -10.27 -2.10 9.71
C ASP A 308 -9.80 -1.81 8.29
N VAL A 309 -8.79 -2.56 7.86
CA VAL A 309 -8.08 -2.31 6.61
C VAL A 309 -8.25 -3.51 5.68
N LEU A 310 -8.65 -3.23 4.45
CA LEU A 310 -8.83 -4.21 3.39
C LEU A 310 -7.72 -4.08 2.36
N ARG A 311 -7.26 -5.23 1.90
CA ARG A 311 -6.35 -5.37 0.76
C ARG A 311 -7.17 -5.58 -0.52
N PRO A 312 -7.10 -4.67 -1.49
CA PRO A 312 -7.89 -4.75 -2.70
C PRO A 312 -7.27 -5.71 -3.72
N VAL A 313 -8.13 -6.54 -4.30
CA VAL A 313 -7.80 -7.48 -5.39
C VAL A 313 -8.79 -7.25 -6.52
N VAL A 314 -8.27 -7.07 -7.73
CA VAL A 314 -9.07 -6.94 -8.95
C VAL A 314 -9.00 -8.25 -9.70
N ARG A 315 -10.16 -8.86 -9.94
CA ARG A 315 -10.28 -10.11 -10.69
C ARG A 315 -11.02 -9.88 -11.99
N LYS A 316 -10.38 -10.22 -13.09
CA LYS A 316 -10.97 -10.28 -14.42
C LYS A 316 -11.53 -11.67 -14.66
N ASN A 317 -12.79 -11.74 -15.04
CA ASN A 317 -13.47 -12.96 -15.45
C ASN A 317 -13.46 -13.08 -16.96
N ASP A 318 -13.48 -14.32 -17.44
CA ASP A 318 -13.73 -14.65 -18.82
C ASP A 318 -15.18 -14.27 -19.20
N ARG A 319 -15.37 -13.86 -20.46
CA ARG A 319 -16.68 -13.53 -21.02
C ARG A 319 -17.57 -14.76 -21.14
N GLU A 320 -17.01 -15.88 -21.56
CA GLU A 320 -17.79 -17.08 -21.88
C GLU A 320 -18.12 -17.89 -20.63
N THR A 321 -17.12 -18.14 -19.79
CA THR A 321 -17.27 -19.04 -18.64
C THR A 321 -17.62 -18.32 -17.34
N GLN A 322 -17.52 -16.97 -17.30
CA GLN A 322 -17.60 -16.14 -16.09
C GLN A 322 -16.62 -16.54 -14.96
N ALA A 323 -15.76 -17.54 -15.21
CA ALA A 323 -14.71 -17.97 -14.31
C ALA A 323 -13.57 -16.95 -14.32
N PRO A 324 -12.74 -16.88 -13.26
CA PRO A 324 -11.55 -16.05 -13.27
C PRO A 324 -10.65 -16.42 -14.45
N GLU A 325 -10.18 -15.43 -15.22
CA GLU A 325 -9.11 -15.68 -16.20
C GLU A 325 -7.86 -16.09 -15.42
N TYR A 326 -7.10 -17.08 -15.91
CA TYR A 326 -5.97 -17.68 -15.17
C TYR A 326 -4.91 -16.65 -14.72
N ASP A 327 -4.69 -15.61 -15.53
CA ASP A 327 -3.82 -14.45 -15.23
C ASP A 327 -4.64 -13.15 -15.05
N GLY A 328 -5.93 -13.28 -14.73
CA GLY A 328 -6.87 -12.18 -14.60
C GLY A 328 -6.88 -11.51 -13.22
N VAL A 329 -6.11 -12.01 -12.27
CA VAL A 329 -6.14 -11.58 -10.87
C VAL A 329 -4.95 -10.67 -10.60
N ILE A 330 -5.25 -9.45 -10.17
CA ILE A 330 -4.26 -8.42 -9.89
C ILE A 330 -4.44 -7.97 -8.45
N GLU A 331 -3.49 -8.34 -7.60
CA GLU A 331 -3.33 -7.72 -6.29
C GLU A 331 -2.76 -6.31 -6.48
N VAL A 332 -3.46 -5.31 -5.91
CA VAL A 332 -3.06 -3.92 -6.06
C VAL A 332 -2.12 -3.55 -4.91
N THR A 333 -0.82 -3.73 -5.14
CA THR A 333 0.23 -3.45 -4.15
C THR A 333 0.23 -1.98 -3.73
N TRP A 334 0.64 -1.73 -2.48
CA TRP A 334 0.70 -0.38 -1.88
C TRP A 334 -0.62 0.40 -1.93
N THR A 335 -1.73 -0.31 -2.02
CA THR A 335 -3.07 0.26 -1.95
C THR A 335 -3.87 -0.48 -0.91
N TYR A 336 -4.53 0.28 -0.04
CA TYR A 336 -5.40 -0.26 0.99
C TYR A 336 -6.72 0.50 1.00
N VAL A 337 -7.78 -0.18 1.43
CA VAL A 337 -9.09 0.42 1.66
C VAL A 337 -9.42 0.27 3.13
N PHE A 338 -9.42 1.35 3.89
CA PHE A 338 -9.86 1.27 5.30
C PHE A 338 -11.35 1.62 5.40
N ILE A 339 -12.01 1.04 6.39
CA ILE A 339 -13.46 1.17 6.57
C ILE A 339 -13.74 2.40 7.43
N ASN A 340 -14.50 3.35 6.89
CA ASN A 340 -14.87 4.58 7.59
C ASN A 340 -16.18 4.39 8.34
N ASP A 341 -17.13 3.70 7.72
CA ASP A 341 -18.50 3.59 8.20
C ASP A 341 -19.12 2.25 7.77
N LEU A 342 -19.94 1.68 8.64
CA LEU A 342 -20.72 0.47 8.40
C LEU A 342 -22.17 0.77 8.74
N THR A 343 -23.07 0.34 7.87
CA THR A 343 -24.50 0.55 8.07
C THR A 343 -25.00 -0.44 9.10
N ILE A 344 -25.08 0.02 10.34
CA ILE A 344 -25.61 -0.71 11.50
C ILE A 344 -26.95 -0.05 11.88
N LYS A 345 -27.96 -0.88 12.15
CA LYS A 345 -29.27 -0.45 12.61
C LYS A 345 -29.59 -1.18 13.90
N GLU A 346 -30.15 -0.47 14.86
CA GLU A 346 -30.72 -1.08 16.06
C GLU A 346 -32.04 -1.77 15.69
N ASP A 347 -32.16 -3.04 16.06
CA ASP A 347 -33.39 -3.80 15.96
C ASP A 347 -34.14 -3.67 17.29
N THR A 348 -35.15 -2.79 17.31
CA THR A 348 -35.90 -2.42 18.53
C THR A 348 -36.63 -3.61 19.15
N ASP A 349 -36.96 -4.63 18.36
CA ASP A 349 -37.73 -5.79 18.83
C ASP A 349 -36.86 -6.79 19.58
N LEU A 350 -35.57 -6.85 19.24
CA LEU A 350 -34.59 -7.79 19.79
C LEU A 350 -33.55 -7.12 20.69
N GLY A 351 -33.49 -5.78 20.72
CA GLY A 351 -32.52 -5.03 21.49
C GLY A 351 -31.06 -5.28 21.05
N VAL A 352 -30.86 -5.62 19.79
CA VAL A 352 -29.54 -5.95 19.22
C VAL A 352 -29.21 -5.04 18.04
N GLN A 353 -27.93 -4.81 17.80
CA GLN A 353 -27.47 -4.08 16.62
C GLN A 353 -27.27 -5.04 15.45
N ARG A 354 -27.93 -4.77 14.33
CA ARG A 354 -27.81 -5.55 13.11
C ARG A 354 -27.13 -4.77 12.01
N SER A 355 -26.21 -5.41 11.32
CA SER A 355 -25.62 -4.85 10.10
C SER A 355 -26.37 -5.38 8.88
N ASN A 356 -26.61 -4.50 7.90
CA ASN A 356 -27.04 -4.94 6.58
C ASN A 356 -25.85 -5.33 5.68
N GLY A 357 -24.65 -5.48 6.26
CA GLY A 357 -23.40 -5.86 5.57
C GLY A 357 -22.86 -4.84 4.58
N SER A 358 -23.43 -3.64 4.49
CA SER A 358 -22.96 -2.58 3.59
C SER A 358 -22.27 -1.45 4.34
N GLY A 359 -21.20 -0.92 3.76
CA GLY A 359 -20.41 0.16 4.35
C GLY A 359 -19.77 1.08 3.32
N LYS A 360 -19.04 2.07 3.84
CA LYS A 360 -18.20 2.99 3.07
C LYS A 360 -16.75 2.84 3.53
N GLY A 361 -15.85 2.76 2.56
CA GLY A 361 -14.42 2.80 2.80
C GLY A 361 -13.72 3.87 1.99
N GLN A 362 -12.53 4.24 2.46
CA GLN A 362 -11.66 5.19 1.80
C GLN A 362 -10.39 4.50 1.32
N VAL A 363 -9.98 4.87 0.11
CA VAL A 363 -8.88 4.23 -0.61
C VAL A 363 -7.63 5.09 -0.43
N ILE A 364 -6.55 4.46 0.02
CA ILE A 364 -5.24 5.09 0.16
C ILE A 364 -4.26 4.37 -0.76
N SER A 365 -3.70 5.15 -1.68
CA SER A 365 -2.80 4.65 -2.72
C SER A 365 -1.62 5.59 -2.99
N THR A 366 -1.11 6.24 -1.95
CA THR A 366 -0.16 7.37 -2.05
C THR A 366 1.14 7.03 -2.77
N PHE A 367 1.49 5.74 -2.87
CA PHE A 367 2.68 5.30 -3.57
C PHE A 367 2.42 4.89 -5.01
N THR A 368 1.23 4.38 -5.32
CA THR A 368 0.94 3.96 -6.68
C THR A 368 0.89 5.21 -7.56
N MET A 369 1.77 5.31 -8.55
CA MET A 369 1.71 6.38 -9.56
C MET A 369 0.42 6.33 -10.41
N LEU A 370 -0.46 5.37 -10.13
CA LEU A 370 -1.80 5.26 -10.68
C LEU A 370 -2.71 6.28 -10.01
N ARG A 371 -3.30 7.15 -10.85
CA ARG A 371 -4.37 8.06 -10.43
C ARG A 371 -5.57 7.31 -9.81
N ASN A 372 -5.81 6.08 -10.29
CA ASN A 372 -6.89 5.23 -9.81
C ASN A 372 -6.49 3.75 -9.90
N PRO A 373 -5.79 3.22 -8.88
CA PRO A 373 -5.19 1.90 -8.95
C PRO A 373 -6.23 0.77 -8.97
N ILE A 374 -7.48 1.04 -8.59
CA ILE A 374 -8.58 0.06 -8.52
C ILE A 374 -9.68 0.42 -9.53
N ALA A 375 -9.31 1.12 -10.62
CA ALA A 375 -10.09 1.46 -11.80
C ALA A 375 -11.57 1.83 -11.53
N ALA A 376 -11.92 3.11 -11.34
CA ALA A 376 -13.28 3.53 -10.96
C ALA A 376 -14.43 3.05 -11.87
N ARG A 377 -14.21 2.75 -13.15
CA ARG A 377 -15.31 2.39 -14.06
C ARG A 377 -15.80 0.97 -13.79
N ARG A 378 -17.11 0.84 -13.58
CA ARG A 378 -17.78 -0.46 -13.46
C ARG A 378 -17.61 -1.23 -14.78
N ASN A 379 -16.92 -2.36 -14.73
CA ASN A 379 -16.79 -3.29 -15.83
C ASN A 379 -17.40 -4.61 -15.36
N THR A 380 -18.40 -5.12 -16.09
CA THR A 380 -19.11 -6.36 -15.72
C THR A 380 -18.17 -7.58 -15.69
N LEU A 381 -17.07 -7.53 -16.44
CA LEU A 381 -16.05 -8.58 -16.47
C LEU A 381 -15.01 -8.45 -15.35
N GLN A 382 -15.04 -7.39 -14.55
CA GLN A 382 -14.11 -7.21 -13.44
C GLN A 382 -14.86 -7.17 -12.13
N LYS A 383 -14.56 -8.13 -11.26
CA LYS A 383 -14.98 -8.11 -9.85
C LYS A 383 -13.84 -7.58 -9.00
N LYS A 384 -14.19 -6.90 -7.91
CA LYS A 384 -13.22 -6.27 -7.02
C LYS A 384 -13.53 -6.72 -5.61
N TYR A 385 -12.51 -7.23 -4.95
CA TYR A 385 -12.62 -7.78 -3.61
C TYR A 385 -11.71 -7.03 -2.67
N GLY A 386 -12.10 -6.97 -1.40
CA GLY A 386 -11.30 -6.50 -0.29
C GLY A 386 -11.15 -7.64 0.71
N LEU A 387 -9.93 -8.10 0.93
CA LEU A 387 -9.63 -9.08 1.96
C LEU A 387 -9.21 -8.34 3.23
N LEU A 388 -9.80 -8.69 4.37
CA LEU A 388 -9.42 -8.09 5.64
C LEU A 388 -7.96 -8.39 5.96
N VAL A 389 -7.20 -7.34 6.23
CA VAL A 389 -5.79 -7.44 6.63
C VAL A 389 -5.74 -7.69 8.12
N ARG A 390 -5.26 -8.88 8.50
CA ARG A 390 -5.01 -9.24 9.89
C ARG A 390 -3.51 -9.29 10.12
N PRO A 391 -2.94 -8.33 10.85
CA PRO A 391 -1.53 -8.39 11.15
C PRO A 391 -1.32 -9.34 12.33
N VAL A 392 -0.39 -10.29 12.15
CA VAL A 392 -0.13 -11.39 13.09
C VAL A 392 1.12 -11.11 13.93
N GLN A 393 2.03 -10.30 13.39
CA GLN A 393 3.29 -9.91 14.03
C GLN A 393 3.15 -8.55 14.71
N GLU A 394 4.05 -8.19 15.62
CA GLU A 394 4.03 -6.87 16.29
C GLU A 394 4.60 -5.74 15.41
N SER A 395 5.39 -6.09 14.40
CA SER A 395 6.09 -5.14 13.53
C SER A 395 6.34 -5.69 12.13
N SER A 396 6.65 -4.80 11.20
CA SER A 396 7.11 -5.11 9.84
C SER A 396 8.47 -4.48 9.60
N LEU A 397 9.38 -5.18 8.93
CA LEU A 397 10.66 -4.64 8.50
C LEU A 397 10.49 -3.97 7.12
N LEU A 398 10.62 -2.65 7.06
CA LEU A 398 10.65 -1.90 5.81
C LEU A 398 12.08 -1.84 5.28
N LYS A 399 12.34 -2.48 4.13
CA LYS A 399 13.64 -2.49 3.45
C LYS A 399 13.61 -1.58 2.22
N ILE A 400 14.57 -0.66 2.14
CA ILE A 400 14.69 0.34 1.08
C ILE A 400 15.95 0.06 0.26
N GLU A 401 15.75 -0.11 -1.04
CA GLU A 401 16.81 -0.33 -2.02
C GLU A 401 16.77 0.71 -3.12
N ALA A 402 17.86 0.87 -3.85
CA ALA A 402 17.96 1.75 -4.98
C ALA A 402 17.31 1.13 -6.23
N ASN A 403 16.70 1.97 -7.07
CA ASN A 403 16.13 1.55 -8.36
C ASN A 403 17.23 1.24 -9.39
N ASP A 404 18.28 2.06 -9.39
CA ASP A 404 19.36 2.10 -10.37
C ASP A 404 20.39 0.97 -10.20
N ARG A 405 20.48 0.39 -8.99
CA ARG A 405 21.46 -0.63 -8.66
C ARG A 405 20.83 -1.79 -7.92
N GLU A 406 21.02 -2.99 -8.45
CA GLU A 406 20.54 -4.20 -7.80
C GLU A 406 21.23 -4.42 -6.45
N ASN A 407 20.45 -4.77 -5.43
CA ASN A 407 20.91 -5.01 -4.06
C ASN A 407 21.63 -3.83 -3.39
N TYR A 408 21.53 -2.60 -3.93
CA TYR A 408 22.09 -1.42 -3.26
C TYR A 408 21.11 -0.89 -2.22
N THR A 409 21.49 -0.95 -0.95
CA THR A 409 20.64 -0.56 0.18
C THR A 409 20.77 0.92 0.51
N LEU A 410 19.66 1.62 0.70
CA LEU A 410 19.65 3.05 1.02
C LEU A 410 19.73 3.29 2.54
N GLN A 411 20.95 3.56 3.04
CA GLN A 411 21.27 3.77 4.46
C GLN A 411 21.09 5.24 4.88
N GLY A 412 20.62 5.49 6.11
CA GLY A 412 20.56 6.82 6.71
C GLY A 412 19.35 7.67 6.29
N TYR A 413 18.35 7.06 5.64
CA TYR A 413 17.16 7.76 5.17
C TYR A 413 16.22 7.96 6.35
N ASN A 414 15.72 9.19 6.54
CA ASN A 414 14.81 9.52 7.63
C ASN A 414 13.40 9.00 7.31
N VAL A 415 12.83 8.22 8.21
CA VAL A 415 11.53 7.59 8.05
C VAL A 415 10.56 8.15 9.07
N TYR A 416 9.49 8.75 8.57
CA TYR A 416 8.41 9.32 9.37
C TYR A 416 7.14 8.51 9.15
N ALA A 417 6.23 8.55 10.10
CA ALA A 417 4.92 7.94 10.00
C ALA A 417 3.80 8.93 10.30
N LYS A 418 2.65 8.71 9.66
CA LYS A 418 1.41 9.44 9.91
C LYS A 418 0.24 8.47 9.85
N SER A 419 -0.67 8.55 10.81
CA SER A 419 -1.94 7.83 10.74
C SER A 419 -2.91 8.52 9.75
N PRO A 420 -3.60 7.79 8.86
CA PRO A 420 -4.61 8.38 8.00
C PRO A 420 -5.84 8.80 8.81
N LYS A 421 -6.54 9.85 8.34
CA LYS A 421 -7.80 10.27 8.96
C LYS A 421 -8.89 9.26 8.69
N ILE A 422 -9.46 8.70 9.76
CA ILE A 422 -10.59 7.76 9.66
C ILE A 422 -11.88 8.52 9.36
N ASP A 423 -12.12 9.60 10.09
CA ASP A 423 -13.25 10.49 9.88
C ASP A 423 -12.81 11.71 9.06
N PRO A 424 -13.37 11.92 7.86
CA PRO A 424 -13.03 13.06 7.03
C PRO A 424 -13.41 14.41 7.67
N ASP A 425 -14.41 14.37 8.57
CA ASP A 425 -14.97 15.55 9.25
C ASP A 425 -14.29 15.86 10.59
N ALA A 426 -13.36 15.01 11.05
CA ALA A 426 -12.63 15.26 12.30
C ALA A 426 -11.61 16.39 12.14
N GLU A 427 -11.63 17.33 13.10
CA GLU A 427 -10.77 18.51 13.11
C GLU A 427 -9.34 18.15 13.56
N GLY A 428 -8.33 18.58 12.79
CA GLY A 428 -6.91 18.30 13.04
C GLY A 428 -6.33 17.15 12.21
N ASP A 429 -5.05 17.28 11.83
CA ASP A 429 -4.26 16.24 11.17
C ASP A 429 -3.51 15.41 12.21
N ALA A 430 -3.44 14.09 12.01
CA ALA A 430 -2.59 13.25 12.85
C ALA A 430 -1.13 13.75 12.77
N PRO A 431 -0.42 13.86 13.91
CA PRO A 431 0.94 14.34 13.93
C PRO A 431 1.84 13.40 13.11
N THR A 432 2.81 13.99 12.42
CA THR A 432 3.86 13.22 11.73
C THR A 432 4.94 12.91 12.75
N VAL A 433 5.19 11.63 13.00
CA VAL A 433 6.15 11.15 14.00
C VAL A 433 7.39 10.63 13.29
N LEU A 434 8.59 11.02 13.73
CA LEU A 434 9.84 10.44 13.26
C LEU A 434 9.99 9.05 13.90
N ILE A 435 10.05 8.00 13.07
CA ILE A 435 10.33 6.63 13.55
C ILE A 435 11.84 6.48 13.79
N GLY A 436 12.65 6.95 12.83
CA GLY A 436 14.10 6.84 12.89
C GLY A 436 14.75 6.94 11.52
N GLN A 437 15.94 6.36 11.40
CA GLN A 437 16.71 6.29 10.16
C GLN A 437 16.93 4.84 9.74
N THR A 438 17.05 4.58 8.44
CA THR A 438 17.43 3.26 7.95
C THR A 438 18.83 2.87 8.39
N ASP A 439 18.98 1.60 8.80
CA ASP A 439 20.26 1.02 9.18
C ASP A 439 21.19 0.76 7.98
N TRP A 440 22.34 0.14 8.23
CA TRP A 440 23.31 -0.23 7.18
C TRP A 440 22.77 -1.23 6.15
N ARG A 441 21.64 -1.89 6.44
CA ARG A 441 20.93 -2.79 5.51
C ARG A 441 19.86 -2.07 4.70
N GLY A 442 19.73 -0.75 4.87
CA GLY A 442 18.63 0.04 4.33
C GLY A 442 17.28 -0.32 4.95
N ALA A 443 17.27 -0.88 6.16
CA ALA A 443 16.06 -1.39 6.80
C ALA A 443 15.67 -0.57 8.03
N ILE A 444 14.37 -0.53 8.32
CA ILE A 444 13.82 0.02 9.56
C ILE A 444 12.62 -0.78 10.02
N GLU A 445 12.50 -0.98 11.33
CA GLU A 445 11.36 -1.64 11.94
C GLU A 445 10.19 -0.65 12.11
N VAL A 446 9.02 -1.02 11.61
CA VAL A 446 7.77 -0.27 11.79
C VAL A 446 6.87 -1.09 12.71
N ARG A 447 6.61 -0.56 13.90
CA ARG A 447 5.81 -1.23 14.94
C ARG A 447 4.32 -0.89 14.83
N GLN A 448 3.46 -1.79 15.27
CA GLN A 448 2.01 -1.55 15.33
C GLN A 448 1.59 -0.52 16.38
N ASP A 449 2.33 -0.43 17.48
CA ASP A 449 1.99 0.39 18.65
C ASP A 449 2.20 1.90 18.41
N LEU A 450 2.84 2.30 17.30
CA LEU A 450 3.17 3.69 16.95
C LEU A 450 2.01 4.68 17.11
N PHE A 451 0.78 4.27 16.79
CA PHE A 451 -0.42 5.12 16.85
C PHE A 451 -1.55 4.53 17.70
N SER A 452 -1.23 3.59 18.59
CA SER A 452 -2.20 2.94 19.51
C SER A 452 -3.06 3.94 20.29
N ASN A 453 -2.53 5.14 20.57
CA ASN A 453 -3.21 6.20 21.34
C ASN A 453 -3.99 7.22 20.49
N GLN A 454 -3.94 7.17 19.15
CA GLN A 454 -4.41 8.26 18.26
C GLN A 454 -5.53 7.89 17.28
N GLY A 455 -5.96 6.62 17.24
CA GLY A 455 -7.08 6.23 16.40
C GLY A 455 -7.10 4.73 16.08
N ALA A 456 -8.29 4.21 15.82
CA ALA A 456 -8.59 2.79 15.71
C ALA A 456 -8.09 2.09 14.42
N THR A 457 -7.31 2.75 13.56
CA THR A 457 -6.85 2.14 12.30
C THR A 457 -5.46 1.55 12.42
N LYS A 458 -5.29 0.37 11.82
CA LYS A 458 -4.01 -0.36 11.75
C LYS A 458 -3.13 0.10 10.59
N LEU A 459 -3.64 0.99 9.73
CA LEU A 459 -2.91 1.50 8.57
C LEU A 459 -2.05 2.70 8.93
N VAL A 460 -0.81 2.71 8.46
CA VAL A 460 0.14 3.81 8.66
C VAL A 460 0.67 4.27 7.30
N VAL A 461 0.77 5.58 7.10
CA VAL A 461 1.43 6.17 5.92
C VAL A 461 2.86 6.56 6.30
N ILE A 462 3.83 5.86 5.71
CA ILE A 462 5.25 6.08 5.89
C ILE A 462 5.76 7.11 4.89
N TYR A 463 6.49 8.11 5.37
CA TYR A 463 7.18 9.11 4.55
C TYR A 463 8.68 8.87 4.65
N ILE A 464 9.28 8.55 3.51
CA ILE A 464 10.73 8.37 3.41
C ILE A 464 11.33 9.67 2.91
N ARG A 465 12.28 10.22 3.66
CA ARG A 465 12.96 11.48 3.36
C ARG A 465 14.46 11.30 3.32
N ASN A 466 15.10 12.02 2.41
CA ASN A 466 16.54 12.25 2.44
C ASN A 466 16.80 13.76 2.43
N GLY A 467 17.47 14.28 3.47
CA GLY A 467 17.51 15.73 3.73
C GLY A 467 16.10 16.35 3.81
N GLN A 468 15.83 17.34 2.95
CA GLN A 468 14.54 18.04 2.87
C GLN A 468 13.53 17.41 1.90
N GLU A 469 13.96 16.47 1.04
CA GLU A 469 13.12 15.92 -0.03
C GLU A 469 12.37 14.67 0.45
N VAL A 470 11.07 14.59 0.14
CA VAL A 470 10.25 13.39 0.38
C VAL A 470 10.32 12.51 -0.86
N LEU A 471 10.93 11.35 -0.74
CA LEU A 471 11.14 10.43 -1.85
C LEU A 471 9.94 9.50 -2.07
N ALA A 472 9.27 9.09 -1.00
CA ALA A 472 8.12 8.21 -1.09
C ALA A 472 7.12 8.37 0.05
N ARG A 473 5.88 7.96 -0.24
CA ARG A 473 4.73 7.94 0.69
C ARG A 473 4.04 6.58 0.63
N LEU A 474 4.34 5.68 1.56
CA LEU A 474 3.96 4.28 1.51
C LEU A 474 2.87 3.96 2.53
N PRO A 475 1.70 3.47 2.11
CA PRO A 475 0.76 2.90 3.06
C PRO A 475 1.25 1.49 3.46
N ILE A 476 1.36 1.22 4.76
CA ILE A 476 1.80 -0.05 5.34
C ILE A 476 0.86 -0.40 6.50
N VAL A 477 0.53 -1.69 6.63
CA VAL A 477 -0.10 -2.24 7.83
C VAL A 477 0.99 -2.99 8.61
N PRO A 478 1.54 -2.41 9.70
CA PRO A 478 2.62 -3.04 10.44
C PRO A 478 2.21 -4.42 10.97
N GLY A 479 3.10 -5.40 10.87
CA GLY A 479 2.88 -6.78 11.29
C GLY A 479 2.03 -7.63 10.34
N TYR A 480 1.59 -7.09 9.20
CA TYR A 480 0.93 -7.89 8.16
C TYR A 480 1.94 -8.69 7.34
N ARG A 481 2.98 -8.04 6.84
CA ARG A 481 4.11 -8.73 6.18
C ARG A 481 5.36 -8.59 7.03
N THR A 482 6.14 -9.67 7.12
CA THR A 482 7.41 -9.65 7.85
C THR A 482 8.38 -8.64 7.25
N ILE A 483 8.48 -8.62 5.91
CA ILE A 483 9.37 -7.76 5.16
C ILE A 483 8.57 -7.06 4.06
N GLU A 484 8.62 -5.74 4.07
CA GLU A 484 8.10 -4.88 3.01
C GLU A 484 9.30 -4.27 2.28
N GLN A 485 9.51 -4.64 1.02
CA GLN A 485 10.65 -4.18 0.23
C GLN A 485 10.20 -3.15 -0.80
N ILE A 486 10.92 -2.05 -0.87
CA ILE A 486 10.70 -0.99 -1.84
C ILE A 486 12.01 -0.59 -2.53
N LYS A 487 11.90 -0.35 -3.83
CA LYS A 487 12.96 0.31 -4.60
C LYS A 487 12.62 1.80 -4.75
N LEU A 488 13.59 2.67 -4.44
CA LEU A 488 13.51 4.12 -4.55
C LEU A 488 14.66 4.67 -5.37
N ARG A 489 14.51 5.89 -5.89
CA ARG A 489 15.62 6.61 -6.50
C ARG A 489 16.71 6.89 -5.45
N ASN A 490 17.96 6.60 -5.80
CA ASN A 490 19.11 7.01 -4.99
C ASN A 490 19.25 8.54 -5.00
N ASP A 491 19.20 9.14 -3.80
CA ASP A 491 19.23 10.58 -3.60
C ASP A 491 20.51 11.06 -2.89
N ASP A 492 21.47 10.15 -2.68
CA ASP A 492 22.68 10.43 -1.92
C ASP A 492 23.57 11.44 -2.64
N TYR A 493 23.66 11.34 -3.97
CA TYR A 493 24.39 12.29 -4.80
C TYR A 493 23.85 13.71 -4.65
N ARG A 494 22.52 13.89 -4.71
CA ARG A 494 21.90 15.21 -4.51
C ARG A 494 22.29 15.78 -3.16
N LEU A 495 22.19 14.98 -2.10
CA LEU A 495 22.51 15.43 -0.75
C LEU A 495 23.98 15.82 -0.60
N GLN A 496 24.91 15.06 -1.20
CA GLN A 496 26.33 15.39 -1.21
C GLN A 496 26.61 16.74 -1.89
N TYR A 497 25.99 16.99 -3.06
CA TYR A 497 26.14 18.27 -3.76
C TYR A 497 25.47 19.42 -2.99
N GLU A 498 24.29 19.22 -2.40
CA GLU A 498 23.65 20.24 -1.55
C GLU A 498 24.52 20.60 -0.35
N ALA A 499 25.12 19.61 0.32
CA ALA A 499 26.05 19.85 1.42
C ALA A 499 27.29 20.64 0.95
N PHE A 500 27.83 20.31 -0.23
CA PHE A 500 28.91 21.06 -0.85
C PHE A 500 28.50 22.51 -1.12
N PHE A 501 27.36 22.75 -1.75
CA PHE A 501 26.89 24.11 -2.06
C PHE A 501 26.66 24.94 -0.80
N VAL A 502 26.03 24.38 0.23
CA VAL A 502 25.82 25.10 1.50
C VAL A 502 27.17 25.48 2.13
N GLY A 503 28.13 24.56 2.18
CA GLY A 503 29.48 24.85 2.70
C GLY A 503 30.22 25.89 1.85
N PHE A 504 30.06 25.81 0.53
CA PHE A 504 30.73 26.71 -0.41
C PHE A 504 30.13 28.12 -0.41
N GLN A 505 28.81 28.26 -0.33
CA GLN A 505 28.11 29.54 -0.20
C GLN A 505 28.48 30.25 1.11
N ASN A 506 28.57 29.52 2.22
CA ASN A 506 29.07 30.09 3.48
C ASN A 506 30.52 30.58 3.32
N SER A 507 31.36 29.84 2.60
CA SER A 507 32.75 30.26 2.31
C SER A 507 32.79 31.54 1.46
N ILE A 508 31.92 31.67 0.45
CA ILE A 508 31.81 32.90 -0.35
C ILE A 508 31.48 34.10 0.55
N LEU A 509 30.48 33.96 1.42
CA LEU A 509 30.11 35.03 2.37
C LEU A 509 31.28 35.41 3.27
N ASP A 510 31.98 34.43 3.85
CA ASP A 510 33.16 34.69 4.69
C ASP A 510 34.26 35.43 3.92
N TYR A 511 34.56 35.03 2.69
CA TYR A 511 35.56 35.71 1.86
C TYR A 511 35.15 37.14 1.50
N THR A 512 33.88 37.39 1.25
CA THR A 512 33.38 38.75 0.95
C THR A 512 33.51 39.67 2.16
N VAL A 513 33.23 39.16 3.36
CA VAL A 513 33.43 39.88 4.61
C VAL A 513 34.91 40.15 4.85
N GLN A 514 35.78 39.14 4.66
CA GLN A 514 37.23 39.33 4.77
C GLN A 514 37.75 40.41 3.81
N GLN A 515 37.34 40.35 2.53
CA GLN A 515 37.70 41.36 1.53
C GLN A 515 37.24 42.76 1.93
N ALA A 516 36.01 42.92 2.42
CA ALA A 516 35.50 44.20 2.91
C ALA A 516 36.28 44.73 4.13
N VAL A 517 36.63 43.86 5.08
CA VAL A 517 37.43 44.21 6.26
C VAL A 517 38.85 44.63 5.87
N TYR A 518 39.51 43.89 4.98
CA TYR A 518 40.83 44.25 4.47
C TYR A 518 40.80 45.57 3.73
N LYS A 519 39.80 45.80 2.87
CA LYS A 519 39.62 47.09 2.19
C LYS A 519 39.58 48.26 3.17
N ILE A 520 38.72 48.18 4.20
CA ILE A 520 38.57 49.24 5.21
C ILE A 520 39.90 49.47 5.96
N ARG A 521 40.59 48.39 6.35
CA ARG A 521 41.87 48.48 7.07
C ARG A 521 42.97 49.08 6.21
N ILE A 522 43.09 48.65 4.95
CA ILE A 522 44.07 49.18 4.00
C ILE A 522 43.79 50.67 3.75
N GLU A 523 42.55 51.06 3.44
CA GLU A 523 42.18 52.47 3.25
C GLU A 523 42.49 53.32 4.49
N HIS A 524 42.28 52.79 5.69
CA HIS A 524 42.63 53.46 6.95
C HIS A 524 44.13 53.69 7.10
N HIS A 525 44.97 52.68 6.84
CA HIS A 525 46.43 52.81 6.93
C HIS A 525 47.00 53.68 5.80
N ILE A 526 46.42 53.60 4.59
CA ILE A 526 46.68 54.54 3.50
C ILE A 526 46.42 55.96 4.00
N ASN A 527 45.24 56.24 4.58
CA ASN A 527 44.87 57.58 5.06
C ASN A 527 45.80 58.10 6.16
N LYS A 528 46.29 57.23 7.04
CA LYS A 528 47.26 57.57 8.10
C LYS A 528 48.72 57.70 7.64
N GLY A 529 49.04 57.27 6.42
CA GLY A 529 50.42 57.29 5.91
C GLY A 529 51.30 56.15 6.44
N GLU A 530 50.70 55.09 6.97
CA GLU A 530 51.42 53.93 7.53
C GLU A 530 51.71 52.90 6.42
N GLU A 531 52.78 53.09 5.65
CA GLU A 531 53.08 52.30 4.44
C GLU A 531 53.31 50.81 4.72
N GLU A 532 54.21 50.45 5.65
CA GLU A 532 54.56 49.05 5.93
C GLU A 532 53.34 48.21 6.27
N LYS A 533 52.44 48.73 7.11
CA LYS A 533 51.22 48.03 7.51
C LYS A 533 50.21 47.91 6.36
N ALA A 534 50.11 48.93 5.52
CA ALA A 534 49.25 48.89 4.33
C ALA A 534 49.73 47.83 3.33
N ARG A 535 51.05 47.70 3.12
CA ARG A 535 51.65 46.68 2.24
C ARG A 535 51.50 45.26 2.82
N ASN A 536 51.72 45.07 4.12
CA ASN A 536 51.55 43.77 4.77
C ASN A 536 50.10 43.26 4.67
N LEU A 537 49.11 44.12 4.92
CA LEU A 537 47.69 43.78 4.76
C LEU A 537 47.31 43.47 3.30
N LEU A 538 48.05 44.03 2.34
CA LEU A 538 47.85 43.75 0.92
C LEU A 538 48.35 42.36 0.54
N GLU A 539 49.50 41.93 1.08
CA GLU A 539 49.97 40.54 0.93
C GLU A 539 49.01 39.54 1.58
N GLU A 540 48.46 39.87 2.76
CA GLU A 540 47.41 39.05 3.39
C GLU A 540 46.15 38.96 2.50
N LEU A 541 45.72 40.08 1.88
CA LEU A 541 44.58 40.09 0.97
C LEU A 541 44.80 39.19 -0.27
N ARG A 542 46.05 39.01 -0.74
CA ARG A 542 46.37 38.09 -1.85
C ARG A 542 46.11 36.63 -1.52
N THR A 543 46.17 36.27 -0.25
CA THR A 543 45.89 34.88 0.20
C THR A 543 44.40 34.56 0.19
N VAL A 544 43.53 35.56 0.22
CA VAL A 544 42.07 35.39 0.18
C VAL A 544 41.66 34.93 -1.22
N PRO A 545 40.92 33.81 -1.37
CA PRO A 545 40.48 33.31 -2.67
C PRO A 545 39.75 34.36 -3.51
N SER A 546 40.13 34.49 -4.77
CA SER A 546 39.49 35.37 -5.74
C SER A 546 38.27 34.70 -6.38
N ALA A 547 37.41 35.49 -7.04
CA ALA A 547 36.30 34.97 -7.82
C ALA A 547 36.73 33.96 -8.90
N VAL A 548 37.93 34.12 -9.47
CA VAL A 548 38.49 33.18 -10.46
C VAL A 548 38.82 31.85 -9.78
N ALA A 549 39.55 31.88 -8.67
CA ALA A 549 39.93 30.68 -7.93
C ALA A 549 38.69 29.88 -7.46
N LEU A 550 37.63 30.56 -7.01
CA LEU A 550 36.38 29.90 -6.62
C LEU A 550 35.63 29.30 -7.83
N ASN A 551 35.63 29.97 -8.97
CA ASN A 551 35.06 29.42 -10.21
C ASN A 551 35.84 28.19 -10.72
N ASP A 552 37.16 28.15 -10.54
CA ASP A 552 37.97 26.98 -10.88
C ASP A 552 37.60 25.77 -10.01
N VAL A 553 37.37 25.98 -8.71
CA VAL A 553 36.89 24.93 -7.79
C VAL A 553 35.50 24.41 -8.20
N LEU A 554 34.57 25.31 -8.55
CA LEU A 554 33.25 24.91 -9.04
C LEU A 554 33.34 24.11 -10.35
N THR A 555 34.18 24.54 -11.29
CA THR A 555 34.37 23.87 -12.58
C THR A 555 34.97 22.48 -12.40
N SER A 556 35.94 22.32 -11.50
CA SER A 556 36.50 21.02 -11.14
C SER A 556 35.44 20.09 -10.54
N LYS A 557 34.55 20.60 -9.69
CA LYS A 557 33.44 19.81 -9.13
C LYS A 557 32.34 19.50 -10.14
N GLU A 558 32.04 20.40 -11.06
CA GLU A 558 31.08 20.16 -12.13
C GLU A 558 31.57 19.06 -13.09
N ALA A 559 32.87 19.00 -13.38
CA ALA A 559 33.45 17.90 -14.16
C ALA A 559 33.15 16.52 -13.52
N THR A 560 33.26 16.41 -12.19
CA THR A 560 32.93 15.16 -11.48
C THR A 560 31.45 14.76 -11.58
N LEU A 561 30.55 15.71 -11.82
CA LEU A 561 29.13 15.44 -12.07
C LEU A 561 28.90 14.89 -13.48
N GLN A 562 29.64 15.39 -14.46
CA GLN A 562 29.50 14.96 -15.85
C GLN A 562 29.98 13.52 -16.07
N ASP A 563 30.98 13.10 -15.30
CA ASP A 563 31.62 11.79 -15.42
C ASP A 563 30.88 10.66 -14.69
N ASP A 564 29.92 10.92 -13.79
CA ASP A 564 29.21 9.87 -13.05
C ASP A 564 27.95 9.38 -13.80
N PRO A 565 27.95 8.15 -14.35
CA PRO A 565 26.81 7.61 -15.09
C PRO A 565 25.62 7.21 -14.21
N ASN A 566 25.78 7.20 -12.88
CA ASN A 566 24.74 6.68 -11.96
C ASN A 566 23.74 7.75 -11.48
N ILE A 567 23.86 8.98 -11.98
CA ILE A 567 23.01 10.09 -11.55
C ILE A 567 21.82 10.21 -12.50
N ASP A 568 20.60 10.09 -11.95
CA ASP A 568 19.35 10.34 -12.67
C ASP A 568 19.36 11.72 -13.36
N LEU A 569 18.90 11.78 -14.62
CA LEU A 569 18.83 12.99 -15.44
C LEU A 569 18.13 14.16 -14.72
N LYS A 570 17.06 13.86 -13.96
CA LYS A 570 16.34 14.90 -13.20
C LYS A 570 17.17 15.45 -12.04
N THR A 571 17.91 14.57 -11.37
CA THR A 571 18.79 14.95 -10.26
C THR A 571 19.97 15.77 -10.79
N LYS A 572 20.57 15.34 -11.90
CA LYS A 572 21.64 16.06 -12.60
C LYS A 572 21.22 17.48 -12.98
N ALA A 573 20.07 17.65 -13.61
CA ALA A 573 19.54 18.96 -13.98
C ALA A 573 19.18 19.86 -12.77
N LYS A 574 18.97 19.29 -11.57
CA LYS A 574 18.81 20.07 -10.34
C LYS A 574 20.15 20.57 -9.83
N ILE A 575 21.16 19.70 -9.80
CA ILE A 575 22.52 20.02 -9.37
C ILE A 575 23.15 21.07 -10.29
N GLU A 576 22.98 20.96 -11.61
CA GLU A 576 23.45 21.96 -12.59
C GLU A 576 22.88 23.36 -12.32
N ARG A 577 21.57 23.45 -12.00
CA ARG A 577 20.95 24.73 -11.60
C ARG A 577 21.53 25.31 -10.31
N ASP A 578 21.98 24.47 -9.38
CA ASP A 578 22.60 24.94 -8.14
C ASP A 578 24.06 25.39 -8.35
N PHE A 579 24.76 24.83 -9.34
CA PHE A 579 26.03 25.38 -9.84
C PHE A 579 25.85 26.78 -10.43
N GLU A 580 24.86 26.98 -11.32
CA GLU A 580 24.55 28.27 -11.92
C GLU A 580 24.26 29.35 -10.85
N LYS A 581 23.34 29.06 -9.91
CA LYS A 581 23.04 29.99 -8.80
C LYS A 581 24.28 30.32 -7.98
N THR A 582 25.16 29.35 -7.74
CA THR A 582 26.37 29.59 -6.94
C THR A 582 27.38 30.46 -7.69
N ARG A 583 27.47 30.33 -9.02
CA ARG A 583 28.26 31.25 -9.87
C ARG A 583 27.68 32.67 -9.84
N ASP A 584 26.36 32.79 -9.88
CA ASP A 584 25.70 34.10 -9.76
C ASP A 584 26.03 34.76 -8.44
N LEU A 585 26.05 34.01 -7.32
CA LEU A 585 26.47 34.53 -6.01
C LEU A 585 27.95 34.97 -5.99
N ILE A 586 28.87 34.22 -6.63
CA ILE A 586 30.27 34.66 -6.75
C ILE A 586 30.33 36.00 -7.51
N ASN A 587 29.60 36.12 -8.61
CA ASN A 587 29.61 37.32 -9.44
C ASN A 587 28.97 38.50 -8.70
N GLU A 588 27.86 38.28 -7.99
CA GLU A 588 27.18 39.30 -7.20
C GLU A 588 28.06 39.83 -6.06
N TYR A 589 28.60 38.94 -5.23
CA TYR A 589 29.25 39.33 -3.98
C TYR A 589 30.75 39.60 -4.12
N LEU A 590 31.46 38.90 -5.01
CA LEU A 590 32.92 39.04 -5.18
C LEU A 590 33.32 39.82 -6.43
N GLN A 591 32.48 39.86 -7.47
CA GLN A 591 32.77 40.66 -8.68
C GLN A 591 32.00 41.98 -8.75
N GLY A 592 30.87 42.11 -8.04
CA GLY A 592 30.13 43.35 -7.85
C GLY A 592 30.02 44.23 -9.10
N ASN A 593 29.20 43.82 -10.08
CA ASN A 593 28.66 44.63 -11.21
C ASN A 593 29.62 45.54 -12.01
N ASP A 594 30.94 45.44 -11.87
CA ASP A 594 31.86 46.24 -12.66
C ASP A 594 33.11 45.42 -12.99
N VAL A 595 33.16 44.95 -14.23
CA VAL A 595 34.19 44.09 -14.85
C VAL A 595 35.61 44.73 -14.82
N LYS A 596 35.75 45.91 -14.21
CA LYS A 596 37.03 46.59 -13.90
C LYS A 596 37.56 46.36 -12.47
N GLY A 597 36.89 45.56 -11.64
CA GLY A 597 37.12 45.52 -10.19
C GLY A 597 37.56 44.19 -9.59
N ASN A 598 38.81 43.77 -9.81
CA ASN A 598 39.46 42.92 -8.81
C ASN A 598 39.82 43.84 -7.63
N LEU A 599 39.21 43.64 -6.45
CA LEU A 599 39.48 44.49 -5.27
C LEU A 599 40.98 44.60 -5.00
N LEU A 600 41.72 43.51 -5.21
CA LEU A 600 43.17 43.47 -5.13
C LEU A 600 43.82 44.54 -6.02
N LEU A 601 43.47 44.57 -7.32
CA LEU A 601 44.00 45.57 -8.27
C LEU A 601 43.63 47.00 -7.88
N LYS A 602 42.42 47.21 -7.35
CA LYS A 602 42.00 48.54 -6.86
C LYS A 602 42.83 48.98 -5.66
N MET A 603 43.08 48.08 -4.71
CA MET A 603 43.88 48.38 -3.51
C MET A 603 45.38 48.52 -3.86
N GLU A 604 45.92 47.69 -4.74
CA GLU A 604 47.30 47.82 -5.27
C GLU A 604 47.50 49.16 -5.95
N ALA A 605 46.57 49.58 -6.82
CA ALA A 605 46.60 50.89 -7.45
C ALA A 605 46.51 52.03 -6.42
N ALA A 606 45.67 51.89 -5.39
CA ALA A 606 45.52 52.91 -4.34
C ALA A 606 46.78 53.04 -3.46
N VAL A 607 47.40 51.93 -3.07
CA VAL A 607 48.68 51.92 -2.33
C VAL A 607 49.79 52.51 -3.20
N LYS A 608 49.92 52.06 -4.46
CA LYS A 608 50.93 52.56 -5.40
C LYS A 608 50.76 54.05 -5.71
N ALA A 609 49.53 54.53 -5.85
CA ALA A 609 49.25 55.95 -6.09
C ALA A 609 49.67 56.84 -4.92
N LYS A 610 49.64 56.33 -3.68
CA LYS A 610 49.99 57.13 -2.49
C LYS A 610 51.46 57.00 -2.08
N PHE A 611 52.04 55.81 -2.17
CA PHE A 611 53.37 55.52 -1.63
C PHE A 611 54.42 55.24 -2.72
N GLY A 612 54.03 55.11 -3.99
CA GLY A 612 54.93 54.76 -5.08
C GLY A 612 55.24 53.26 -5.18
N ASP A 613 56.10 52.91 -6.14
CA ASP A 613 56.59 51.52 -6.27
C ASP A 613 57.40 51.11 -5.03
N PRO A 614 57.34 49.83 -4.61
CA PRO A 614 58.11 49.37 -3.47
C PRO A 614 59.58 49.73 -3.67
N SER A 615 60.22 50.30 -2.65
CA SER A 615 61.67 50.50 -2.67
C SER A 615 62.32 49.13 -2.84
N VAL A 616 62.95 48.90 -3.99
CA VAL A 616 63.83 47.75 -4.20
C VAL A 616 65.06 47.99 -3.35
N THR A 617 64.97 47.60 -2.09
CA THR A 617 66.12 47.45 -1.19
C THR A 617 66.39 45.97 -1.03
N GLU A 618 67.65 45.62 -1.31
CA GLU A 618 68.29 44.30 -1.36
C GLU A 618 67.89 43.29 -0.27
#